data_AF-A0A6G6KDF8-F1
#
_entry.id   AF-A0A6G6KDF8-F1
#
_cell.length_a   1.000
_cell.length_b   1.000
_cell.length_c   1.000
_cell.angle_alpha   90.00
_cell.angle_beta   90.00
_cell.angle_gamma   90.00
#
_symmetry.space_group_name_H-M   'P 1'
#
loop_
_entity.id
_entity.type
_entity.pdbx_description
1 polymer ?
#
loop_
_entity_poly.entity_id
_entity_poly.type
_entity_poly.pdbx_seq_one_letter_code
_entity_poly.pdbx_strand_id
1 'polypeptide(L)'
;MFPVIGVGLWVVVCFFVARSGWERFARKYQALGKKTIKLGPLGTVHDVPKMGFRIGRGWYRYMVRVILMEEGIYFRAILPFRLFHSPFLLPWSSVRSVEKRRGYFVEDRYQVEVVDDEDTGSIELYLPAEAGEELQKYWLPQPESVSAGGKD
;
A
#
# COMPACT_ATOMS: atom_id res chain seq x y z
N MET A 1 -18.01 26.48 19.28
CA MET A 1 -18.61 25.57 18.27
C MET A 1 -17.71 25.32 17.07
N PHE A 2 -16.95 26.31 16.58
CA PHE A 2 -16.03 26.17 15.44
C PHE A 2 -15.07 24.94 15.48
N PRO A 3 -14.37 24.61 16.59
CA PRO A 3 -13.48 23.44 16.61
C PRO A 3 -14.23 22.11 16.51
N VAL A 4 -15.46 22.03 17.03
CA VAL A 4 -16.27 20.80 17.01
C VAL A 4 -16.74 20.49 15.58
N ILE A 5 -17.17 21.52 14.83
CA ILE A 5 -17.56 21.37 13.42
C ILE A 5 -16.36 20.98 12.56
N GLY A 6 -15.21 21.61 12.79
CA GLY A 6 -13.96 21.28 12.07
C GLY A 6 -13.52 19.84 12.30
N VAL A 7 -13.50 19.38 13.55
CA VAL A 7 -13.17 17.98 13.89
C VAL A 7 -14.22 17.02 13.31
N GLY A 8 -15.51 17.34 13.42
CA GLY A 8 -16.59 16.52 12.86
C GLY A 8 -16.47 16.34 11.35
N LEU A 9 -16.25 17.43 10.61
CA LEU A 9 -16.04 17.38 9.16
C LEU A 9 -14.79 16.57 8.80
N TRP A 10 -13.70 16.75 9.55
CA TRP A 10 -12.46 15.98 9.35
C TRP A 10 -12.67 14.48 9.55
N VAL A 11 -13.41 14.07 10.59
CA VAL A 11 -13.76 12.65 10.82
C VAL A 11 -14.59 12.09 9.68
N VAL A 12 -15.60 12.84 9.20
CA VAL A 12 -16.45 12.43 8.07
C VAL A 12 -15.63 12.25 6.80
N VAL A 13 -14.72 13.19 6.49
CA VAL A 13 -13.82 13.07 5.32
C VAL A 13 -12.92 11.84 5.46
N CYS A 14 -12.31 11.61 6.62
CA CYS A 14 -11.49 10.42 6.85
C CYS A 14 -12.27 9.12 6.65
N PHE A 15 -13.52 9.08 7.10
CA PHE A 15 -14.42 7.94 6.95
C PHE A 15 -14.72 7.62 5.48
N PHE A 16 -15.04 8.64 4.66
CA PHE A 16 -15.32 8.42 3.24
C PHE A 16 -14.06 8.05 2.44
N VAL A 17 -12.92 8.67 2.74
CA VAL A 17 -11.64 8.34 2.09
C VAL A 17 -11.24 6.88 2.36
N ALA A 18 -11.37 6.41 3.60
CA ALA A 18 -11.08 5.01 3.95
C ALA A 18 -11.93 4.01 3.16
N ARG A 19 -13.20 4.33 2.88
CA ARG A 19 -14.12 3.48 2.14
C ARG A 19 -13.83 3.41 0.63
N SER A 20 -13.13 4.40 0.09
CA SER A 20 -12.92 4.53 -1.36
C SER A 20 -11.92 3.53 -1.97
N GLY A 21 -11.17 2.79 -1.15
CA GLY A 21 -10.29 1.73 -1.65
C GLY A 21 -9.66 0.91 -0.54
N TRP A 22 -9.24 1.57 0.54
CA TRP A 22 -8.60 0.91 1.67
C TRP A 22 -9.47 -0.21 2.27
N GLU A 23 -10.75 0.06 2.50
CA GLU A 23 -11.68 -0.93 3.07
C GLU A 23 -11.79 -2.21 2.22
N ARG A 24 -11.68 -2.12 0.89
CA ARG A 24 -11.78 -3.29 0.01
C ARG A 24 -10.60 -4.23 0.20
N PHE A 25 -9.38 -3.69 0.12
CA PHE A 25 -8.15 -4.43 0.40
C PHE A 25 -8.12 -4.93 1.84
N ALA A 26 -8.53 -4.08 2.79
CA ALA A 26 -8.54 -4.45 4.20
C ALA A 26 -9.50 -5.60 4.50
N ARG A 27 -10.67 -5.68 3.84
CA ARG A 27 -11.60 -6.81 3.99
C ARG A 27 -11.03 -8.09 3.38
N LYS A 28 -10.48 -8.03 2.17
CA LYS A 28 -9.97 -9.20 1.46
C LYS A 28 -8.74 -9.81 2.15
N TYR A 29 -7.80 -8.95 2.55
CA TYR A 29 -6.51 -9.35 3.09
C TYR A 29 -6.43 -9.29 4.63
N GLN A 30 -7.58 -9.12 5.31
CA GLN A 30 -7.63 -9.04 6.77
C GLN A 30 -7.17 -10.32 7.45
N ALA A 31 -7.56 -11.48 6.91
CA ALA A 31 -7.33 -12.78 7.55
C ALA A 31 -5.83 -13.07 7.70
N LEU A 32 -5.04 -12.72 6.68
CA LEU A 32 -3.59 -12.78 6.69
C LEU A 32 -3.01 -11.80 7.71
N GLY A 33 -3.51 -10.55 7.70
CA GLY A 33 -3.08 -9.51 8.63
C GLY A 33 -3.36 -9.83 10.10
N LYS A 34 -4.47 -10.51 10.44
CA LYS A 34 -4.80 -10.87 11.84
C LYS A 34 -3.77 -11.82 12.46
N LYS A 35 -3.19 -12.74 11.67
CA LYS A 35 -2.10 -13.61 12.13
C LYS A 35 -0.86 -12.77 12.49
N THR A 36 -0.48 -11.84 11.62
CA THR A 36 0.65 -10.92 11.82
C THR A 36 0.43 -9.97 13.00
N ILE A 37 -0.78 -9.44 13.19
CA ILE A 37 -1.10 -8.54 14.32
C ILE A 37 -0.94 -9.25 15.67
N LYS A 38 -1.32 -10.53 15.76
CA LYS A 38 -1.19 -11.31 17.01
C LYS A 38 0.27 -11.59 17.39
N LEU A 39 1.13 -11.79 16.40
CA LEU A 39 2.57 -12.05 16.60
C LEU A 39 3.40 -10.77 16.70
N GLY A 40 2.81 -9.62 16.35
CA GLY A 40 3.54 -8.37 16.10
C GLY A 40 4.27 -8.45 14.76
N PRO A 41 4.22 -7.40 13.92
CA PRO A 41 4.99 -7.42 12.68
C PRO A 41 6.48 -7.33 13.01
N LEU A 42 7.21 -8.40 12.72
CA LEU A 42 8.67 -8.45 12.81
C LEU A 42 9.23 -7.90 11.50
N GLY A 43 9.92 -6.76 11.55
CA GLY A 43 10.55 -6.18 10.37
C GLY A 43 10.75 -4.67 10.47
N THR A 44 11.50 -4.12 9.51
CA THR A 44 11.74 -2.69 9.39
C THR A 44 10.47 -1.98 8.92
N VAL A 45 10.18 -0.85 9.53
CA VAL A 45 9.01 -0.04 9.20
C VAL A 45 9.44 1.03 8.22
N HIS A 46 8.83 1.04 7.04
CA HIS A 46 9.09 2.04 6.02
C HIS A 46 7.92 3.01 5.94
N ASP A 47 8.19 4.30 6.06
CA ASP A 47 7.20 5.33 5.73
C ASP A 47 6.97 5.34 4.22
N VAL A 48 5.72 5.53 3.80
CA VAL A 48 5.33 5.55 2.38
C VAL A 48 5.09 7.00 1.96
N PRO A 49 6.03 7.64 1.23
CA PRO A 49 5.88 9.03 0.80
C PRO A 49 4.61 9.30 0.00
N LYS A 50 4.16 8.32 -0.79
CA LYS A 50 3.00 8.45 -1.67
C LYS A 50 2.36 7.09 -1.89
N MET A 51 1.05 6.99 -1.67
CA MET A 51 0.23 5.82 -1.99
C MET A 51 -1.13 6.27 -2.50
N GLY A 52 -1.70 5.54 -3.45
CA GLY A 52 -3.04 5.80 -3.98
C GLY A 52 -3.73 4.51 -4.38
N PHE A 53 -5.05 4.57 -4.43
CA PHE A 53 -5.88 3.54 -5.06
C PHE A 53 -6.34 4.08 -6.41
N ARG A 54 -6.19 3.31 -7.50
CA ARG A 54 -6.65 3.79 -8.84
C ARG A 54 -8.16 4.00 -8.93
N ILE A 55 -8.94 3.34 -8.07
CA ILE A 55 -10.41 3.48 -7.98
C ILE A 55 -10.81 4.83 -7.34
N GLY A 56 -9.87 5.58 -6.74
CA GLY A 56 -10.12 6.88 -6.11
C GLY A 56 -9.21 8.00 -6.64
N ARG A 57 -9.62 9.26 -6.43
CA ARG A 57 -8.81 10.46 -6.78
C ARG A 57 -7.90 10.94 -5.63
N GLY A 58 -7.63 10.10 -4.64
CA GLY A 58 -6.93 10.46 -3.41
C GLY A 58 -5.52 9.86 -3.32
N TRP A 59 -4.55 10.67 -2.92
CA TRP A 59 -3.21 10.22 -2.56
C TRP A 59 -3.01 10.35 -1.05
N TYR A 60 -2.61 9.24 -0.42
CA TYR A 60 -2.04 9.22 0.92
C TYR A 60 -0.58 9.66 0.83
N ARG A 61 -0.22 10.76 1.49
CA ARG A 61 1.18 11.25 1.56
C ARG A 61 1.68 11.13 2.98
N TYR A 62 2.69 10.27 3.20
CA TYR A 62 3.26 9.99 4.53
C TYR A 62 2.23 9.53 5.58
N MET A 63 1.05 9.08 5.15
CA MET A 63 -0.01 8.60 6.04
C MET A 63 0.02 7.08 6.24
N VAL A 64 0.83 6.38 5.43
CA VAL A 64 0.90 4.93 5.39
C VAL A 64 2.32 4.50 5.71
N ARG A 65 2.43 3.42 6.46
CA ARG A 65 3.65 2.69 6.73
C ARG A 65 3.49 1.28 6.23
N VAL A 66 4.58 0.73 5.72
CA VAL A 66 4.63 -0.69 5.35
C VAL A 66 5.73 -1.42 6.11
N ILE A 67 5.57 -2.73 6.20
CA ILE A 67 6.59 -3.65 6.69
C ILE A 67 6.70 -4.73 5.63
N LEU A 68 7.91 -4.93 5.11
CA LEU A 68 8.18 -5.94 4.08
C LEU A 68 8.51 -7.25 4.79
N MET A 69 7.77 -8.30 4.46
CA MET A 69 7.86 -9.61 5.11
C MET A 69 7.93 -10.71 4.04
N GLU A 70 8.25 -11.93 4.44
CA GLU A 70 8.31 -13.07 3.53
C GLU A 70 6.96 -13.34 2.86
N GLU A 71 5.86 -13.20 3.60
CA GLU A 71 4.52 -13.46 3.07
C GLU A 71 3.99 -12.33 2.17
N GLY A 72 4.52 -11.10 2.32
CA GLY A 72 3.99 -9.94 1.61
C GLY A 72 4.32 -8.59 2.22
N ILE A 73 3.54 -7.59 1.82
CA ILE A 73 3.63 -6.20 2.29
C ILE A 73 2.52 -5.97 3.31
N TYR A 74 2.88 -5.71 4.56
CA TYR A 74 1.93 -5.35 5.60
C TYR A 74 1.69 -3.83 5.62
N PHE A 75 0.46 -3.41 5.36
CA PHE A 75 0.05 -2.01 5.32
C PHE A 75 -0.59 -1.57 6.63
N ARG A 76 -0.20 -0.40 7.14
CA ARG A 76 -0.88 0.26 8.26
C ARG A 76 -0.88 1.78 8.09
N ALA A 77 -1.99 2.43 8.41
CA ALA A 77 -2.02 3.88 8.51
C ALA A 77 -1.41 4.37 9.84
N ILE A 78 -0.87 5.59 9.84
CA ILE A 78 -0.41 6.26 11.05
C ILE A 78 -1.62 6.64 11.95
N LEU A 79 -1.38 6.84 13.24
CA LEU A 79 -2.37 7.49 14.09
C LEU A 79 -2.52 8.96 13.68
N PRO A 80 -3.74 9.53 13.69
CA PRO A 80 -5.04 8.95 14.09
C PRO A 80 -5.81 8.20 12.99
N PHE A 81 -5.35 8.25 11.73
CA PHE A 81 -6.06 7.70 10.57
C PHE A 81 -6.34 6.19 10.65
N ARG A 82 -5.55 5.47 11.44
CA ARG A 82 -5.72 4.03 11.72
C ARG A 82 -7.14 3.62 12.15
N LEU A 83 -7.92 4.49 12.79
CA LEU A 83 -9.30 4.18 13.21
C LEU A 83 -10.21 3.74 12.07
N PHE A 84 -10.02 4.32 10.88
CA PHE A 84 -10.82 3.99 9.69
C PHE A 84 -10.05 3.12 8.69
N HIS A 85 -8.74 2.96 8.89
CA HIS A 85 -7.84 2.28 7.96
C HIS A 85 -7.30 0.99 8.60
N SER A 86 -8.16 -0.04 8.65
CA SER A 86 -7.79 -1.35 9.19
C SER A 86 -6.56 -1.91 8.48
N PRO A 87 -5.50 -2.32 9.19
CA PRO A 87 -4.30 -2.83 8.55
C PRO A 87 -4.56 -4.16 7.82
N PHE A 88 -3.75 -4.44 6.81
CA PHE A 88 -3.87 -5.66 6.00
C PHE A 88 -2.52 -6.14 5.46
N LEU A 89 -2.43 -7.43 5.14
CA LEU A 89 -1.23 -8.06 4.60
C LEU A 89 -1.46 -8.47 3.14
N LEU A 90 -0.84 -7.76 2.22
CA LEU A 90 -0.94 -8.01 0.80
C LEU A 90 0.14 -9.00 0.36
N PRO A 91 -0.21 -10.16 -0.23
CA PRO A 91 0.78 -11.14 -0.63
C PRO A 91 1.60 -10.65 -1.82
N TRP A 92 2.86 -11.11 -1.91
CA TRP A 92 3.74 -10.78 -3.04
C TRP A 92 3.15 -11.20 -4.39
N SER A 93 2.33 -12.25 -4.44
CA SER A 93 1.63 -12.68 -5.66
C SER A 93 0.71 -11.63 -6.27
N SER A 94 0.29 -10.62 -5.48
CA SER A 94 -0.54 -9.50 -5.95
C SER A 94 0.28 -8.28 -6.37
N VAL A 95 1.60 -8.30 -6.14
CA VAL A 95 2.51 -7.27 -6.64
C VAL A 95 2.77 -7.58 -8.12
N ARG A 96 2.39 -6.64 -8.98
CA ARG A 96 2.55 -6.76 -10.42
C ARG A 96 3.95 -6.34 -10.86
N SER A 97 4.43 -5.22 -10.33
CA SER A 97 5.72 -4.67 -10.73
C SER A 97 6.36 -3.88 -9.59
N VAL A 98 7.68 -3.83 -9.66
CA VAL A 98 8.54 -3.03 -8.78
C VAL A 98 9.54 -2.33 -9.68
N GLU A 99 9.41 -1.01 -9.80
CA GLU A 99 10.25 -0.19 -10.66
C GLU A 99 11.05 0.81 -9.82
N LYS A 100 12.37 0.83 -10.00
CA LYS A 100 13.19 1.90 -9.42
C LYS A 100 13.04 3.17 -10.27
N ARG A 101 12.45 4.20 -9.68
CA ARG A 101 12.33 5.54 -10.27
C ARG A 101 13.47 6.41 -9.76
N ARG A 102 14.32 6.87 -10.68
CA ARG A 102 15.33 7.89 -10.38
C ARG A 102 14.70 9.26 -10.38
N GLY A 103 14.91 10.01 -9.31
CA GLY A 103 14.53 11.42 -9.26
C GLY A 103 15.66 12.30 -9.76
N TYR A 104 15.38 13.22 -10.68
CA TYR A 104 16.38 14.20 -11.12
C TYR A 104 16.68 15.25 -10.04
N PHE A 105 15.72 15.53 -9.15
CA PHE A 105 15.82 16.51 -8.05
C PHE A 105 15.27 15.99 -6.70
N VAL A 106 14.90 14.71 -6.66
CA VAL A 106 14.35 14.04 -5.48
C VAL A 106 15.07 12.72 -5.31
N GLU A 107 15.14 12.21 -4.08
CA GLU A 107 15.72 10.90 -3.81
C GLU A 107 15.06 9.80 -4.65
N ASP A 108 15.87 8.79 -5.00
CA ASP A 108 15.41 7.58 -5.68
C ASP A 108 14.27 6.92 -4.88
N ARG A 109 13.30 6.34 -5.61
CA ARG A 109 12.16 5.64 -5.00
C ARG A 109 11.85 4.36 -5.75
N TYR A 110 11.24 3.41 -5.06
CA TYR A 110 10.67 2.23 -5.69
C TYR A 110 9.17 2.44 -5.86
N GLN A 111 8.70 2.46 -7.10
CA GLN A 111 7.28 2.42 -7.42
C GLN A 111 6.85 0.96 -7.43
N VAL A 112 5.87 0.63 -6.60
CA VAL A 112 5.27 -0.69 -6.51
C VAL A 112 3.85 -0.59 -7.02
N GLU A 113 3.54 -1.36 -8.08
CA GLU A 113 2.19 -1.51 -8.59
C GLU A 113 1.62 -2.85 -8.10
N VAL A 114 0.46 -2.77 -7.46
CA VAL A 114 -0.33 -3.91 -7.04
C VAL A 114 -1.57 -3.92 -7.90
N VAL A 115 -1.88 -5.07 -8.48
CA VAL A 115 -3.12 -5.30 -9.22
C VAL A 115 -3.79 -6.52 -8.64
N ASP A 116 -5.07 -6.36 -8.34
CA ASP A 116 -5.94 -7.43 -7.88
C ASP A 116 -7.16 -7.52 -8.82
N ASP A 117 -8.15 -8.35 -8.49
CA ASP A 117 -9.40 -8.48 -9.23
C ASP A 117 -10.15 -7.14 -9.40
N GLU A 118 -11.08 -7.13 -10.36
CA GLU A 118 -11.85 -5.94 -10.73
C GLU A 118 -12.63 -5.33 -9.55
N ASP A 119 -13.05 -6.15 -8.59
CA ASP A 119 -13.80 -5.72 -7.42
C ASP A 119 -12.92 -5.01 -6.39
N THR A 120 -11.67 -5.47 -6.24
CA THR A 120 -10.71 -4.97 -5.25
C THR A 120 -9.91 -3.78 -5.77
N GLY A 121 -9.45 -3.85 -7.03
CA GLY A 121 -8.75 -2.79 -7.73
C GLY A 121 -7.22 -2.87 -7.66
N SER A 122 -6.58 -1.70 -7.65
CA SER A 122 -5.11 -1.60 -7.67
C SER A 122 -4.59 -0.54 -6.70
N ILE A 123 -3.39 -0.80 -6.19
CA ILE A 123 -2.63 0.11 -5.33
C ILE A 123 -1.38 0.53 -6.10
N GLU A 124 -1.10 1.82 -6.07
CA GLU A 124 0.21 2.35 -6.43
C GLU A 124 0.84 2.93 -5.19
N LEU A 125 2.04 2.49 -4.83
CA LEU A 125 2.81 3.09 -3.74
C LEU A 125 4.26 3.36 -4.13
N TYR A 126 4.86 4.31 -3.44
CA TYR A 126 6.25 4.68 -3.58
C TYR A 126 6.95 4.41 -2.26
N LEU A 127 8.01 3.61 -2.30
CA LEU A 127 8.87 3.32 -1.16
C LEU A 127 10.18 4.12 -1.26
N PRO A 128 10.76 4.51 -0.12
CA PRO A 128 12.07 5.15 -0.07
C PRO A 128 13.17 4.19 -0.60
N ALA A 129 14.30 4.76 -1.04
CA ALA A 129 15.42 3.97 -1.56
C ALA A 129 15.96 2.94 -0.55
N GLU A 130 15.94 3.27 0.73
CA GLU A 130 16.36 2.40 1.84
C GLU A 130 15.55 1.10 1.96
N ALA A 131 14.30 1.07 1.46
CA ALA A 131 13.50 -0.14 1.41
C ALA A 131 14.01 -1.14 0.34
N GLY A 132 14.93 -0.71 -0.53
CA GLY A 132 15.37 -1.45 -1.71
C GLY A 132 15.99 -2.81 -1.40
N GLU A 133 16.83 -2.92 -0.37
CA GLU A 133 17.45 -4.20 0.00
C GLU A 133 16.42 -5.23 0.47
N GLU A 134 15.49 -4.82 1.34
CA GLU A 134 14.40 -5.70 1.79
C GLU A 134 13.43 -6.03 0.66
N LEU A 135 13.15 -5.07 -0.22
CA LEU A 135 12.30 -5.29 -1.38
C LEU A 135 12.92 -6.34 -2.31
N GLN A 136 14.22 -6.27 -2.60
CA GLN A 136 14.93 -7.26 -3.41
C GLN A 136 15.01 -8.63 -2.72
N LYS A 137 15.09 -8.65 -1.40
CA LYS A 137 15.12 -9.89 -0.63
C LYS A 137 13.82 -10.70 -0.76
N TYR A 138 12.67 -10.02 -0.72
CA TYR A 138 11.37 -10.70 -0.68
C TYR A 138 10.64 -10.73 -2.02
N TRP A 139 10.87 -9.73 -2.88
CA TRP A 139 10.29 -9.71 -4.21
C TRP A 139 11.22 -10.33 -5.23
N LEU A 140 10.90 -11.57 -5.63
CA LEU A 140 11.47 -12.18 -6.82
C LEU A 140 10.63 -11.72 -8.03
N PRO A 141 11.26 -11.20 -9.10
CA PRO A 141 10.54 -10.88 -10.33
C PRO A 141 9.78 -12.13 -10.78
N GLN A 142 8.46 -12.04 -10.88
CA GLN A 142 7.69 -13.10 -11.52
C GLN A 142 8.15 -13.17 -12.99
N PRO A 143 8.44 -14.36 -13.54
CA PRO A 143 8.76 -14.48 -14.95
C PRO A 143 7.62 -13.82 -15.73
N GLU A 144 7.97 -12.85 -16.57
CA GLU A 144 7.01 -12.18 -17.45
C GLU A 144 6.17 -13.28 -18.10
N SER A 145 4.87 -13.28 -17.86
CA SER A 145 3.97 -14.04 -18.72
C SER A 145 4.21 -13.47 -20.11
N VAL A 146 4.98 -14.21 -20.91
CA VAL A 146 5.31 -13.92 -22.29
C VAL A 146 4.03 -13.43 -22.94
N SER A 147 4.01 -12.13 -23.23
CA SER A 147 2.99 -11.54 -24.07
C SER A 147 3.11 -12.24 -25.42
N ALA A 148 2.24 -13.22 -25.62
CA ALA A 148 1.92 -13.75 -26.93
C ALA A 148 1.35 -12.57 -27.75
N GLY A 149 2.26 -11.90 -28.44
CA GLY A 149 1.99 -10.78 -29.33
C GLY A 149 2.84 -10.93 -30.57
N GLY A 150 2.78 -12.11 -31.19
CA GLY A 150 3.15 -12.26 -32.59
C GLY A 150 2.34 -11.27 -33.40
N LYS A 151 3.03 -10.34 -34.04
CA LYS A 151 2.54 -9.64 -35.22
C LYS A 151 3.50 -9.99 -36.33
N ASP A 152 3.03 -10.93 -37.15
CA ASP A 152 3.41 -11.04 -38.56
C ASP A 152 3.04 -9.74 -39.30
#